data_AF-A0A1F8TEF9-F1
#
_entry.id   AF-A0A1F8TEF9-F1
#
_cell.length_a   1.000
_cell.length_b   1.000
_cell.length_c   1.000
_cell.angle_alpha   90.00
_cell.angle_beta   90.00
_cell.angle_gamma   90.00
#
_symmetry.space_group_name_H-M   'P 1'
#
loop_
_entity.id
_entity.type
_entity.pdbx_description
1 polymer ?
#
loop_
_entity_poly.entity_id
_entity_poly.type
_entity_poly.pdbx_seq_one_letter_code
_entity_poly.pdbx_strand_id
1 'polypeptide(L)'
;MSLVRLPTPLRPYAEGRKEVEVEGSTVADALGNLARMYPMLTQHLYDEGGRLRPYVNVFLNEDDVRTLQGEATPIADEDRLMIVPSIAGGSVEARAVRPLRPVDHTALRVNQAFIISLLGAGFIAGSTVLVAVVALVMALGTILGRPGFLPLYQLIRGRGPFKPDIVQDNPEPHTFAQGMGAAVLVGSIVCALVGLEFVAW
;
A
#
# COMPACT_ATOMS: atom_id res chain seq x y z
N MET A 1 -36.97 -2.29 9.99
CA MET A 1 -35.87 -3.26 9.84
C MET A 1 -34.76 -2.62 9.03
N SER A 2 -33.50 -2.83 9.44
CA SER A 2 -32.32 -2.33 8.74
C SER A 2 -31.52 -3.49 8.14
N LEU A 3 -30.75 -3.21 7.09
CA LEU A 3 -30.02 -4.23 6.34
C LEU A 3 -28.53 -4.17 6.68
N VAL A 4 -27.98 -5.26 7.23
CA VAL A 4 -26.54 -5.38 7.47
C VAL A 4 -25.87 -6.12 6.33
N ARG A 5 -24.98 -5.44 5.62
CA ARG A 5 -24.17 -6.00 4.55
C ARG A 5 -22.86 -6.55 5.11
N LEU A 6 -22.65 -7.84 4.84
CA LEU A 6 -21.50 -8.61 5.29
C LEU A 6 -20.41 -8.68 4.20
N PRO A 7 -19.15 -8.43 4.57
CA PRO A 7 -18.03 -8.59 3.66
C PRO A 7 -17.74 -10.07 3.43
N THR A 8 -17.13 -10.39 2.30
CA THR A 8 -16.85 -11.77 1.88
C THR A 8 -16.23 -12.65 2.97
N PRO A 9 -15.25 -12.18 3.78
CA PRO A 9 -14.66 -13.01 4.84
C PRO A 9 -15.63 -13.40 5.97
N LEU A 10 -16.69 -12.62 6.20
CA LEU A 10 -17.64 -12.87 7.28
C LEU A 10 -18.84 -13.72 6.86
N ARG A 11 -19.11 -13.85 5.55
CA ARG A 11 -20.26 -14.61 5.03
C ARG A 11 -20.28 -16.09 5.46
N PRO A 12 -19.16 -16.83 5.54
CA PRO A 12 -19.18 -18.21 6.02
C PRO A 12 -19.76 -18.37 7.43
N TYR A 13 -19.66 -17.34 8.27
CA TYR A 13 -20.20 -17.33 9.64
C TYR A 13 -21.66 -16.86 9.71
N ALA A 14 -22.25 -16.49 8.57
CA ALA A 14 -23.63 -16.07 8.40
C ALA A 14 -24.33 -16.88 7.29
N GLU A 15 -24.05 -18.18 7.22
CA GLU A 15 -24.65 -19.12 6.26
C GLU A 15 -24.46 -18.73 4.78
N GLY A 16 -23.39 -17.99 4.47
CA GLY A 16 -23.11 -17.50 3.12
C GLY A 16 -23.91 -16.26 2.71
N ARG A 17 -24.73 -15.69 3.59
CA ARG A 17 -25.56 -14.51 3.28
C ARG A 17 -24.69 -13.27 3.09
N LYS A 18 -24.98 -12.51 2.04
CA LYS A 18 -24.34 -11.21 1.77
C LYS A 18 -24.97 -10.10 2.61
N GLU A 19 -26.26 -10.20 2.86
CA GLU A 19 -27.08 -9.20 3.54
C GLU A 19 -27.99 -9.94 4.52
N VAL A 20 -28.15 -9.36 5.70
CA VAL A 20 -28.97 -9.88 6.79
C VAL A 20 -29.86 -8.75 7.28
N GLU A 21 -31.16 -8.98 7.31
CA GLU A 21 -32.11 -8.06 7.94
C GLU A 21 -32.03 -8.23 9.45
N VAL A 22 -31.89 -7.10 10.15
CA VAL A 22 -31.87 -7.05 11.60
C VAL A 22 -32.79 -5.94 12.10
N GLU A 23 -33.29 -6.12 13.30
CA GLU A 23 -34.02 -5.09 14.03
C GLU A 23 -33.04 -4.38 14.97
N GLY A 24 -33.22 -3.07 15.15
CA GLY A 24 -32.37 -2.29 16.06
C GLY A 24 -32.57 -0.80 15.87
N SER A 25 -32.59 -0.06 16.98
CA SER A 25 -32.67 1.40 17.01
C SER A 25 -31.31 2.08 16.86
N THR A 26 -30.23 1.33 17.08
CA THR A 26 -28.84 1.83 17.03
C THR A 26 -27.91 0.82 16.36
N VAL A 27 -26.70 1.27 16.01
CA VAL A 27 -25.63 0.41 15.50
C VAL A 27 -25.30 -0.72 16.48
N ALA A 28 -25.23 -0.42 17.79
CA ALA A 28 -25.04 -1.41 18.84
C ALA A 28 -26.13 -2.50 18.82
N ASP A 29 -27.40 -2.08 18.73
CA ASP A 29 -28.55 -3.00 18.72
C ASP A 29 -28.52 -3.89 17.48
N ALA A 30 -28.28 -3.30 16.30
CA ALA A 30 -28.24 -4.01 15.04
C ALA A 30 -27.11 -5.05 14.99
N LEU A 31 -25.88 -4.67 15.40
CA LEU A 31 -24.75 -5.59 15.47
C LEU A 31 -24.90 -6.65 16.56
N GLY A 32 -25.47 -6.27 17.71
CA GLY A 32 -25.78 -7.20 18.79
C GLY A 32 -26.82 -8.25 18.38
N ASN A 33 -27.88 -7.84 17.68
CA ASN A 33 -28.88 -8.76 17.16
C ASN A 33 -28.34 -9.65 16.04
N LEU A 34 -27.50 -9.11 15.15
CA LEU A 34 -26.76 -9.90 14.17
C LEU A 34 -25.90 -10.99 14.84
N ALA A 35 -25.17 -10.65 15.91
CA ALA A 35 -24.35 -11.59 16.65
C ALA A 35 -25.17 -12.63 17.42
N ARG A 36 -26.38 -12.30 17.88
CA ARG A 36 -27.32 -13.26 18.48
C ARG A 36 -27.88 -14.24 17.46
N MET A 37 -28.19 -13.77 16.25
CA MET A 37 -28.67 -14.62 15.15
C MET A 37 -27.55 -15.55 14.65
N TYR A 38 -26.31 -15.06 14.62
CA TYR A 38 -25.15 -15.81 14.17
C TYR A 38 -24.03 -15.75 15.22
N PRO A 39 -24.04 -16.63 16.23
CA PRO A 39 -23.10 -16.59 17.35
C PRO A 39 -21.62 -16.63 16.93
N MET A 40 -21.32 -17.31 15.82
CA MET A 40 -19.99 -17.40 15.23
C MET A 40 -19.44 -16.05 14.76
N LEU A 41 -20.28 -15.04 14.48
CA LEU A 41 -19.81 -13.69 14.16
C LEU A 41 -19.25 -12.95 15.37
N THR A 42 -19.65 -13.31 16.59
CA THR A 42 -19.29 -12.58 17.82
C THR A 42 -17.78 -12.48 17.99
N GLN A 43 -17.05 -13.60 17.81
CA GLN A 43 -15.59 -13.63 17.93
C GLN A 43 -14.86 -12.77 16.89
N HIS A 44 -15.50 -12.51 15.74
CA HIS A 44 -14.95 -11.70 14.65
C HIS A 44 -15.28 -10.22 14.79
N LEU A 45 -16.41 -9.88 15.41
CA LEU A 45 -16.87 -8.51 15.57
C LEU A 45 -16.42 -7.89 16.90
N TYR A 46 -16.42 -8.67 17.99
CA TYR A 46 -16.20 -8.21 19.36
C TYR A 46 -14.92 -8.79 19.99
N ASP A 47 -14.31 -8.03 20.89
CA ASP A 47 -13.21 -8.47 21.76
C ASP A 47 -13.73 -9.29 22.97
N GLU A 48 -12.83 -9.82 23.79
CA GLU A 48 -13.19 -10.58 25.01
C GLU A 48 -13.93 -9.73 26.05
N GLY A 49 -13.82 -8.39 25.96
CA GLY A 49 -14.53 -7.44 26.80
C GLY A 49 -15.90 -7.02 26.26
N GLY A 50 -16.35 -7.60 25.14
CA GLY A 50 -17.64 -7.29 24.52
C GLY A 50 -17.67 -5.97 23.75
N ARG A 51 -16.53 -5.37 23.43
CA ARG A 51 -16.43 -4.13 22.63
C ARG A 51 -16.15 -4.44 21.17
N LEU A 52 -16.64 -3.59 20.28
CA LEU A 52 -16.36 -3.75 18.85
C LEU A 52 -14.84 -3.64 18.59
N ARG A 53 -14.30 -4.59 17.82
CA ARG A 53 -12.86 -4.63 17.58
C ARG A 53 -12.39 -3.43 16.75
N PRO A 54 -11.21 -2.84 17.02
CA PRO A 54 -10.73 -1.65 16.31
C PRO A 54 -10.58 -1.82 14.79
N TYR A 55 -10.42 -3.04 14.30
CA TYR A 55 -10.27 -3.34 12.88
C TYR A 55 -11.61 -3.58 12.15
N VAL A 56 -12.73 -3.57 12.87
CA VAL A 56 -14.08 -3.67 12.29
C VAL A 56 -14.56 -2.24 12.04
N ASN A 57 -14.57 -1.84 10.77
CA ASN A 57 -15.12 -0.55 10.37
C ASN A 57 -16.57 -0.76 9.97
N VAL A 58 -17.43 0.13 10.45
CA VAL A 58 -18.88 0.05 10.24
C VAL A 58 -19.33 1.36 9.64
N PHE A 59 -20.10 1.26 8.56
CA PHE A 59 -20.63 2.41 7.85
C PHE A 59 -22.15 2.36 7.93
N LEU A 60 -22.76 3.50 8.24
CA LEU A 60 -24.19 3.70 8.08
C LEU A 60 -24.37 4.44 6.75
N ASN A 61 -24.93 3.76 5.76
CA ASN A 61 -25.00 4.21 4.37
C ASN A 61 -23.58 4.51 3.81
N GLU A 62 -23.19 5.78 3.71
CA GLU A 62 -21.88 6.21 3.21
C GLU A 62 -20.96 6.76 4.32
N ASP A 63 -21.47 6.95 5.53
CA ASP A 63 -20.76 7.59 6.64
C ASP A 63 -20.15 6.57 7.61
N ASP A 64 -18.89 6.78 8.01
CA ASP A 64 -18.24 5.97 9.05
C ASP A 64 -18.86 6.30 10.40
N VAL A 65 -19.38 5.29 11.11
CA VAL A 65 -20.06 5.47 12.41
C VAL A 65 -19.15 6.12 13.46
N ARG A 66 -17.83 6.01 13.33
CA ARG A 66 -16.85 6.66 14.22
C ARG A 66 -16.83 8.18 14.10
N THR A 67 -17.23 8.70 12.94
CA THR A 67 -17.37 10.14 12.68
C THR A 67 -18.73 10.68 13.14
N LEU A 68 -19.68 9.77 13.43
CA LEU A 68 -21.01 10.05 13.94
C LEU A 68 -21.03 9.90 15.48
N GLN A 69 -21.91 9.06 16.03
CA GLN A 69 -22.05 8.82 17.47
C GLN A 69 -21.50 7.43 17.88
N GLY A 70 -20.66 6.82 17.04
CA GLY A 70 -20.12 5.48 17.27
C GLY A 70 -21.22 4.42 17.30
N GLU A 71 -21.12 3.48 18.23
CA GLU A 71 -22.11 2.40 18.42
C GLU A 71 -23.49 2.93 18.84
N ALA A 72 -23.57 4.14 19.41
CA ALA A 72 -24.83 4.79 19.77
C ALA A 72 -25.52 5.49 18.59
N THR A 73 -24.93 5.44 17.39
CA THR A 73 -25.53 6.07 16.20
C THR A 73 -26.92 5.47 15.93
N PRO A 74 -27.98 6.29 15.85
CA PRO A 74 -29.32 5.81 15.59
C PRO A 74 -29.43 5.26 14.17
N ILE A 75 -30.24 4.21 14.00
CA ILE A 75 -30.54 3.58 12.72
C ILE A 75 -32.04 3.72 12.47
N ALA A 76 -32.40 4.26 11.31
CA ALA A 76 -33.79 4.32 10.85
C ALA A 76 -34.18 3.06 10.08
N ASP A 77 -35.48 2.90 9.85
CA ASP A 77 -35.96 1.91 8.89
C ASP A 77 -35.41 2.24 7.49
N GLU A 78 -35.08 1.19 6.72
CA GLU A 78 -34.45 1.28 5.38
C GLU A 78 -32.96 1.66 5.34
N ASP A 79 -32.36 2.03 6.48
CA ASP A 79 -30.92 2.28 6.55
C ASP A 79 -30.10 1.01 6.30
N ARG A 80 -28.93 1.21 5.69
CA ARG A 80 -28.00 0.11 5.37
C ARG A 80 -26.75 0.23 6.22
N LEU A 81 -26.51 -0.78 7.04
CA LEU A 81 -25.27 -0.92 7.78
C LEU A 81 -24.29 -1.77 6.97
N MET A 82 -23.06 -1.31 6.76
CA MET A 82 -22.06 -2.07 6.04
C MET A 82 -20.84 -2.33 6.93
N ILE A 83 -20.50 -3.61 7.10
CA ILE A 83 -19.28 -4.00 7.78
C ILE A 83 -18.16 -4.09 6.74
N VAL A 84 -17.14 -3.27 6.90
CA VAL A 84 -15.95 -3.25 6.03
C VAL A 84 -14.78 -3.81 6.83
N PRO A 85 -14.16 -4.92 6.37
CA PRO A 85 -12.99 -5.45 7.03
C PRO A 85 -11.84 -4.46 6.81
N SER A 86 -11.08 -4.16 7.86
CA SER A 86 -9.80 -3.50 7.66
C SER A 86 -8.86 -4.47 6.93
N ILE A 87 -8.76 -4.35 5.60
CA ILE A 87 -7.67 -4.98 4.86
C ILE A 87 -6.43 -4.11 5.10
N ALA A 88 -5.84 -4.26 6.28
CA ALA A 88 -4.49 -3.77 6.52
C ALA A 88 -3.54 -4.65 5.69
N GLY A 89 -3.16 -4.18 4.51
CA GLY A 89 -2.02 -4.73 3.79
C GLY A 89 -0.75 -4.46 4.59
N GLY A 90 -0.33 -5.40 5.43
CA GLY A 90 0.95 -5.35 6.15
C GLY A 90 0.86 -5.86 7.58
N SER A 91 1.77 -6.77 7.92
CA SER A 91 2.02 -7.32 9.25
C SER A 91 2.00 -6.26 10.35
N VAL A 92 1.28 -6.56 11.45
CA VAL A 92 1.19 -5.75 12.66
C VAL A 92 2.55 -5.71 13.35
N GLU A 93 3.38 -4.79 12.93
CA GLU A 93 4.24 -4.03 13.82
C GLU A 93 3.68 -2.61 13.80
N ALA A 94 3.37 -2.05 14.96
CA ALA A 94 2.90 -0.68 15.10
C ALA A 94 4.03 0.29 14.71
N ARG A 95 4.32 0.38 13.41
CA ARG A 95 5.26 1.33 12.84
C ARG A 95 4.52 2.66 12.83
N ALA A 96 4.96 3.59 13.67
CA ALA A 96 4.49 4.97 13.68
C ALA A 96 4.22 5.42 12.24
N VAL A 97 3.00 5.91 11.97
CA VAL A 97 2.60 6.42 10.66
C VAL A 97 3.66 7.44 10.25
N ARG A 98 4.55 7.03 9.33
CA ARG A 98 5.65 7.90 8.88
C ARG A 98 5.00 9.05 8.12
N PRO A 99 5.33 10.31 8.45
CA PRO A 99 4.71 11.44 7.79
C PRO A 99 5.04 11.38 6.29
N LEU A 100 4.00 11.48 5.46
CA LEU A 100 4.14 11.61 4.01
C LEU A 100 5.01 12.83 3.72
N ARG A 101 5.94 12.69 2.77
CA ARG A 101 6.84 13.77 2.37
C ARG A 101 6.49 14.19 0.94
N PRO A 102 6.74 15.45 0.57
CA PRO A 102 6.59 15.86 -0.82
C PRO A 102 7.63 15.11 -1.68
N VAL A 103 7.15 14.26 -2.58
CA VAL A 103 7.95 13.46 -3.51
C VAL A 103 7.65 13.92 -4.94
N ASP A 104 8.69 14.15 -5.75
CA ASP A 104 8.55 14.49 -7.17
C ASP A 104 8.49 13.22 -8.03
N HIS A 105 7.29 12.83 -8.47
CA HIS A 105 7.08 11.64 -9.28
C HIS A 105 7.64 11.79 -10.71
N THR A 106 7.78 13.01 -11.23
CA THR A 106 8.47 13.24 -12.51
C THR A 106 9.95 12.93 -12.38
N ALA A 107 10.59 13.38 -11.28
CA ALA A 107 11.99 13.07 -11.01
C ALA A 107 12.23 11.55 -10.93
N LEU A 108 11.32 10.81 -10.29
CA LEU A 108 11.40 9.36 -10.18
C LEU A 108 11.27 8.64 -11.54
N ARG A 109 10.28 9.01 -12.35
CA ARG A 109 10.09 8.45 -13.70
C ARG A 109 11.29 8.72 -14.61
N VAL A 110 11.84 9.93 -14.55
CA VAL A 110 13.05 10.30 -15.30
C VAL A 110 14.26 9.49 -14.84
N ASN A 111 14.46 9.35 -13.53
CA ASN A 111 15.53 8.53 -12.97
C ASN A 111 15.45 7.07 -13.44
N GLN A 112 14.24 6.48 -13.39
CA GLN A 112 14.00 5.13 -13.91
C GLN A 112 14.29 5.02 -15.41
N ALA A 113 13.84 5.99 -16.22
CA ALA A 113 14.10 6.01 -17.66
C ALA A 113 15.61 6.08 -17.97
N PHE A 114 16.38 6.88 -17.23
CA PHE A 114 17.83 6.93 -17.38
C PHE A 114 18.51 5.61 -17.04
N ILE A 115 18.14 4.99 -15.90
CA ILE A 115 18.68 3.68 -15.49
C ILE A 115 18.42 2.64 -16.59
N ILE A 116 17.17 2.51 -17.03
CA ILE A 116 16.78 1.51 -18.05
C ILE A 116 17.52 1.77 -19.36
N SER A 117 17.58 3.03 -19.82
CA SER A 117 18.23 3.38 -21.08
C SER A 117 19.74 3.11 -21.05
N LEU A 118 20.41 3.46 -19.94
CA LEU A 118 21.85 3.24 -19.78
C LEU A 118 22.19 1.76 -19.63
N LEU A 119 21.38 0.98 -18.92
CA LEU A 119 21.56 -0.46 -18.82
C LEU A 119 21.31 -1.14 -20.17
N GLY A 120 20.27 -0.75 -20.90
CA GLY A 120 20.03 -1.24 -22.26
C GLY A 120 21.18 -0.90 -23.22
N ALA A 121 21.71 0.33 -23.15
CA ALA A 121 22.90 0.70 -23.91
C ALA A 121 24.15 -0.10 -23.49
N GLY A 122 24.31 -0.35 -22.18
CA GLY A 122 25.38 -1.19 -21.64
C GLY A 122 25.31 -2.62 -22.16
N PHE A 123 24.10 -3.20 -22.19
CA PHE A 123 23.84 -4.53 -22.76
C PHE A 123 24.16 -4.58 -24.26
N ILE A 124 23.61 -3.64 -25.06
CA ILE A 124 23.84 -3.62 -26.52
C ILE A 124 25.32 -3.45 -26.86
N ALA A 125 26.04 -2.62 -26.09
CA ALA A 125 27.47 -2.38 -26.29
C ALA A 125 28.37 -3.44 -25.65
N GLY A 126 27.83 -4.41 -24.89
CA GLY A 126 28.61 -5.35 -24.09
C GLY A 126 29.49 -4.66 -23.04
N SER A 127 29.10 -3.48 -22.56
CA SER A 127 29.92 -2.62 -21.70
C SER A 127 29.63 -2.85 -20.22
N THR A 128 30.37 -3.77 -19.61
CA THR A 128 30.35 -3.99 -18.15
C THR A 128 30.73 -2.73 -17.37
N VAL A 129 31.59 -1.87 -17.94
CA VAL A 129 31.98 -0.59 -17.32
C VAL A 129 30.77 0.33 -17.19
N LEU A 130 29.93 0.43 -18.22
CA LEU A 130 28.73 1.27 -18.16
C LEU A 130 27.75 0.75 -17.12
N VAL A 131 27.54 -0.56 -17.05
CA VAL A 131 26.72 -1.22 -16.03
C VAL A 131 27.26 -0.94 -14.62
N ALA A 132 28.59 -1.01 -14.44
CA ALA A 132 29.25 -0.70 -13.18
C ALA A 132 29.06 0.76 -12.74
N VAL A 133 29.13 1.71 -13.69
CA VAL A 133 28.86 3.12 -13.41
C VAL A 133 27.40 3.32 -12.96
N VAL A 134 26.43 2.69 -13.66
CA VAL A 134 25.02 2.76 -13.27
C VAL A 134 24.79 2.16 -11.88
N ALA A 135 25.38 1.00 -11.60
CA ALA A 135 25.31 0.35 -10.29
C ALA A 135 25.86 1.25 -9.17
N LEU A 136 27.00 1.90 -9.40
CA LEU A 136 27.61 2.84 -8.45
C LEU A 136 26.70 4.04 -8.19
N VAL A 137 26.13 4.64 -9.24
CA VAL A 137 25.20 5.77 -9.11
C VAL A 137 23.96 5.38 -8.30
N MET A 138 23.41 4.18 -8.54
CA MET A 138 22.27 3.65 -7.79
C MET A 138 22.62 3.38 -6.32
N ALA A 139 23.80 2.82 -6.04
CA ALA A 139 24.29 2.58 -4.69
C ALA A 139 24.47 3.91 -3.91
N LEU A 140 25.13 4.90 -4.53
CA LEU A 140 25.32 6.23 -3.93
C LEU A 140 24.00 6.96 -3.68
N GLY A 141 23.07 6.91 -4.64
CA GLY A 141 21.74 7.49 -4.45
C GLY A 141 20.99 6.86 -3.27
N THR A 142 21.13 5.54 -3.10
CA THR A 142 20.51 4.79 -1.99
C THR A 142 21.09 5.23 -0.64
N ILE A 143 22.42 5.35 -0.53
CA ILE A 143 23.10 5.82 0.69
C ILE A 143 22.67 7.25 1.04
N LEU A 144 22.48 8.11 0.03
CA LEU A 144 22.08 9.50 0.21
C LEU A 144 20.56 9.70 0.34
N GLY A 145 19.76 8.63 0.26
CA GLY A 145 18.30 8.69 0.34
C GLY A 145 17.65 9.49 -0.79
N ARG A 146 18.25 9.51 -1.99
CA ARG A 146 17.76 10.29 -3.15
C ARG A 146 17.90 9.51 -4.47
N PRO A 147 17.15 9.88 -5.53
CA PRO A 147 17.32 9.28 -6.85
C PRO A 147 18.76 9.46 -7.36
N GLY A 148 19.38 8.40 -7.88
CA GLY A 148 20.78 8.41 -8.31
C GLY A 148 21.07 9.44 -9.41
N PHE A 149 20.18 9.56 -10.39
CA PHE A 149 20.28 10.51 -11.50
C PHE A 149 19.52 11.83 -11.24
N LEU A 150 19.24 12.17 -9.98
CA LEU A 150 18.62 13.45 -9.63
C LEU A 150 19.34 14.68 -10.21
N PRO A 151 20.69 14.77 -10.22
CA PRO A 151 21.38 15.91 -10.83
C PRO A 151 21.08 16.06 -12.32
N LEU A 152 20.89 14.94 -13.03
CA LEU A 152 20.58 14.93 -14.45
C LEU A 152 19.14 15.39 -14.71
N TYR A 153 18.19 14.98 -13.86
CA TYR A 153 16.84 15.54 -13.88
C TYR A 153 16.84 17.05 -13.64
N GLN A 154 17.65 17.55 -12.69
CA GLN A 154 17.73 18.99 -12.41
C GLN A 154 18.18 19.82 -13.62
N LEU A 155 18.99 19.25 -14.52
CA LEU A 155 19.44 19.92 -15.75
C LEU A 155 18.32 20.06 -16.81
N ILE A 156 17.39 19.11 -16.82
CA ILE A 156 16.29 19.06 -17.80
C ILE A 156 14.94 19.53 -17.23
N ARG A 157 14.86 19.71 -15.91
CA ARG A 157 13.67 20.18 -15.20
C ARG A 157 13.18 21.50 -15.80
N GLY A 158 11.86 21.59 -15.99
CA GLY A 158 11.21 22.80 -16.50
C GLY A 158 11.15 22.91 -18.02
N ARG A 159 11.70 21.92 -18.76
CA ARG A 159 11.50 21.82 -20.21
C ARG A 159 10.36 20.85 -20.54
N GLY A 160 9.37 21.33 -21.29
CA GLY A 160 8.31 20.49 -21.88
C GLY A 160 7.62 19.56 -20.86
N PRO A 161 7.65 18.23 -21.06
CA PRO A 161 6.98 17.26 -20.19
C PRO A 161 7.67 17.06 -18.83
N PHE A 162 8.87 17.60 -18.61
CA PHE A 162 9.67 17.40 -17.39
C PHE A 162 9.35 18.43 -16.29
N LYS A 163 8.06 18.72 -16.10
CA LYS A 163 7.62 19.59 -15.00
C LYS A 163 7.54 18.78 -13.70
N PRO A 164 7.98 19.35 -12.56
CA PRO A 164 7.86 18.70 -11.26
C PRO A 164 6.40 18.36 -10.95
N ASP A 165 6.18 17.14 -10.50
CA ASP A 165 4.87 16.63 -10.10
C ASP A 165 4.98 16.17 -8.65
N ILE A 166 4.65 17.07 -7.72
CA ILE A 166 4.91 16.90 -6.29
C ILE A 166 3.66 16.34 -5.61
N VAL A 167 3.75 15.11 -5.12
CA VAL A 167 2.67 14.40 -4.42
C VAL A 167 3.16 14.01 -3.02
N GLN A 168 2.24 13.97 -2.05
CA GLN A 168 2.55 13.50 -0.70
C GLN A 168 2.64 11.98 -0.71
N ASP A 169 3.84 11.45 -0.58
CA ASP A 169 4.11 10.03 -0.70
C ASP A 169 5.27 9.59 0.21
N ASN A 170 5.45 8.28 0.39
CA ASN A 170 6.61 7.73 1.09
C ASN A 170 7.76 7.48 0.09
N PRO A 171 8.93 8.12 0.22
CA PRO A 171 10.06 7.91 -0.69
C PRO A 171 10.79 6.56 -0.50
N GLU A 172 10.57 5.86 0.63
CA GLU A 172 11.34 4.67 1.00
C GLU A 172 11.24 3.47 0.05
N PRO A 173 10.06 3.11 -0.51
CA PRO A 173 9.98 2.02 -1.49
C PRO A 173 10.87 2.27 -2.72
N HIS A 174 11.02 3.53 -3.13
CA HIS A 174 11.84 3.90 -4.28
C HIS A 174 13.33 3.82 -3.98
N THR A 175 13.77 4.30 -2.81
CA THR A 175 15.17 4.18 -2.40
C THR A 175 15.56 2.73 -2.16
N PHE A 176 14.64 1.93 -1.60
CA PHE A 176 14.81 0.49 -1.45
C PHE A 176 14.98 -0.22 -2.81
N ALA A 177 14.08 0.05 -3.76
CA ALA A 177 14.16 -0.56 -5.09
C ALA A 177 15.46 -0.20 -5.83
N GLN A 178 15.93 1.05 -5.71
CA GLN A 178 17.21 1.48 -6.26
C GLN A 178 18.39 0.73 -5.60
N GLY A 179 18.35 0.52 -4.29
CA GLY A 179 19.36 -0.23 -3.55
C GLY A 179 19.41 -1.71 -3.97
N MET A 180 18.25 -2.34 -4.08
CA MET A 180 18.13 -3.72 -4.57
C MET A 180 18.66 -3.85 -6.00
N GLY A 181 18.30 -2.92 -6.89
CA GLY A 181 18.83 -2.88 -8.25
C GLY A 181 20.35 -2.76 -8.27
N ALA A 182 20.94 -1.90 -7.44
CA ALA A 182 22.39 -1.77 -7.33
C ALA A 182 23.05 -3.10 -6.90
N ALA A 183 22.48 -3.80 -5.91
CA ALA A 183 22.99 -5.08 -5.45
C ALA A 183 22.93 -6.17 -6.53
N VAL A 184 21.83 -6.24 -7.29
CA VAL A 184 21.68 -7.17 -8.42
C VAL A 184 22.74 -6.88 -9.49
N LEU A 185 22.95 -5.61 -9.85
CA LEU A 185 23.97 -5.22 -10.84
C LEU A 185 25.39 -5.55 -10.36
N VAL A 186 25.70 -5.37 -9.07
CA VAL A 186 26.99 -5.79 -8.50
C VAL A 186 27.17 -7.30 -8.64
N GLY A 187 26.13 -8.09 -8.36
CA GLY A 187 26.15 -9.54 -8.57
C GLY A 187 26.40 -9.92 -10.04
N SER A 188 25.74 -9.24 -10.97
CA SER A 188 25.92 -9.40 -12.42
C SER A 188 27.37 -9.08 -12.85
N ILE A 189 27.96 -8.00 -12.34
CA ILE A 189 29.36 -7.62 -12.63
C ILE A 189 30.32 -8.69 -12.08
N VAL A 190 30.09 -9.21 -10.88
CA VAL A 190 30.90 -10.30 -10.33
C VAL A 190 30.80 -11.56 -11.21
N CYS A 191 29.60 -11.91 -11.68
CA CYS A 191 29.42 -13.03 -12.60
C CYS A 191 30.20 -12.83 -13.91
N ALA A 192 30.17 -11.61 -14.47
CA ALA A 192 30.96 -11.27 -15.67
C ALA A 192 32.46 -11.45 -15.43
N LEU A 193 32.98 -10.98 -14.29
CA LEU A 193 34.41 -11.06 -13.95
C LEU A 193 34.90 -12.50 -13.74
N VAL A 194 34.02 -13.41 -13.33
CA VAL A 194 34.34 -14.84 -13.11
C VAL A 194 34.08 -15.69 -14.37
N GLY A 195 33.67 -15.08 -15.49
CA GLY A 195 33.43 -15.76 -16.76
C GLY A 195 32.08 -16.48 -16.85
N LEU A 196 31.13 -16.16 -15.98
CA LEU A 196 29.74 -16.64 -16.03
C LEU A 196 28.87 -15.70 -16.88
N GLU A 197 29.26 -15.52 -18.14
CA GLU A 197 28.66 -14.52 -19.04
C GLU A 197 27.16 -14.72 -19.27
N PHE A 198 26.67 -15.96 -19.24
CA PHE A 198 25.23 -16.26 -19.39
C PHE A 198 24.37 -15.75 -18.22
N VAL A 199 24.96 -15.61 -17.02
CA VAL A 199 24.28 -15.13 -15.81
C VAL A 199 24.52 -13.64 -15.58
N ALA A 200 25.53 -13.09 -16.24
CA ALA A 200 25.94 -11.70 -16.09
C ALA A 200 24.99 -10.69 -16.74
N TRP A 201 24.11 -11.12 -17.66
CA TRP A 201 23.24 -10.25 -18.45
C TRP A 201 21.76 -10.50 -18.20
#